data_AF-A0A843LG55-F1
#
_entry.id   AF-A0A843LG55-F1
#
_cell.length_a   1.000
_cell.length_b   1.000
_cell.length_c   1.000
_cell.angle_alpha   90.00
_cell.angle_beta   90.00
_cell.angle_gamma   90.00
#
_symmetry.space_group_name_H-M   'P 1'
#
loop_
_entity.id
_entity.type
_entity.pdbx_description
1 polymer ?
#
loop_
_entity_poly.entity_id
_entity_poly.type
_entity_poly.pdbx_seq_one_letter_code
_entity_poly.pdbx_strand_id
1 'polypeptide(L)'
;MIDFRNKYNREEILEFIKNNFIKDFQKDIRSVDIHDQKNIQKAFSLGYSSELELSIFEFLHKGSTEKRVALTKEAFNVLRDSGNFKAIGIFYSKDTDDWRFSLMIATPVVNEKGKVKMVLSNPKRYSFLLGPNAKVNTPTKFLITKGEIQNFDDLKERFSIEVVNKEFYKEISKLFIQLVGGTLRKGKNKEEYKALLKLPRVKDNSQTAQEFAVRLIGRLIF
;
A
#
# COMPACT_ATOMS: atom_id res chain seq x y z
N MET A 1 -4.79 1.12 19.38
CA MET A 1 -4.95 1.31 17.92
C MET A 1 -3.63 1.84 17.39
N ILE A 2 -3.05 1.20 16.38
CA ILE A 2 -1.73 1.58 15.87
C ILE A 2 -1.75 2.97 15.23
N ASP A 3 -0.66 3.72 15.39
CA ASP A 3 -0.42 4.98 14.68
C ASP A 3 0.76 4.80 13.72
N PHE A 4 0.48 4.82 12.42
CA PHE A 4 1.50 4.68 11.38
C PHE A 4 2.50 5.84 11.31
N ARG A 5 2.28 6.94 12.03
CA ARG A 5 3.27 8.04 12.17
C ARG A 5 4.38 7.68 13.16
N ASN A 6 4.19 6.65 13.98
CA ASN A 6 5.19 6.26 14.97
C ASN A 6 6.31 5.43 14.33
N LYS A 7 7.45 5.41 15.02
CA LYS A 7 8.55 4.48 14.71
C LYS A 7 8.05 3.05 14.83
N TYR A 8 8.73 2.14 14.12
CA TYR A 8 8.38 0.73 14.18
C TYR A 8 8.45 0.19 15.62
N ASN A 9 7.34 -0.40 16.08
CA ASN A 9 7.24 -1.16 17.30
C ASN A 9 6.60 -2.52 16.98
N ARG A 10 7.32 -3.60 17.29
CA ARG A 10 6.87 -4.97 17.02
C ARG A 10 5.58 -5.30 17.76
N GLU A 11 5.44 -4.90 19.03
CA GLU A 11 4.28 -5.22 19.86
C GLU A 11 3.02 -4.54 19.34
N GLU A 12 3.10 -3.24 19.03
CA GLU A 12 1.99 -2.48 18.45
C GLU A 12 1.53 -3.07 17.10
N ILE A 13 2.49 -3.50 16.27
CA ILE A 13 2.19 -4.12 14.97
C ILE A 13 1.53 -5.47 15.13
N LEU A 14 2.02 -6.32 16.04
CA LEU A 14 1.42 -7.61 16.32
C LEU A 14 0.00 -7.46 16.87
N GLU A 15 -0.22 -6.49 17.75
CA GLU A 15 -1.54 -6.18 18.28
C GLU A 15 -2.50 -5.71 17.18
N PHE A 16 -2.06 -4.79 16.32
CA PHE A 16 -2.82 -4.35 15.15
C PHE A 16 -3.16 -5.51 14.21
N ILE A 17 -2.18 -6.35 13.87
CA ILE A 17 -2.37 -7.47 12.95
C ILE A 17 -3.42 -8.43 13.53
N LYS A 18 -3.28 -8.79 14.80
CA LYS A 18 -4.16 -9.76 15.48
C LYS A 18 -5.58 -9.23 15.69
N ASN A 19 -5.73 -7.98 16.10
CA ASN A 19 -7.01 -7.48 16.61
C ASN A 19 -7.80 -6.66 15.58
N ASN A 20 -7.16 -6.16 14.53
CA ASN A 20 -7.80 -5.19 13.62
C ASN A 20 -7.51 -5.41 12.14
N PHE A 21 -6.63 -6.34 11.78
CA PHE A 21 -6.20 -6.50 10.39
C PHE A 21 -6.48 -7.90 9.84
N ILE A 22 -5.99 -8.96 10.49
CA ILE A 22 -6.08 -10.34 10.00
C ILE A 22 -6.77 -11.19 11.07
N LYS A 23 -7.98 -11.66 10.76
CA LYS A 23 -8.87 -12.35 11.71
C LYS A 23 -8.31 -13.66 12.26
N ASP A 24 -7.66 -14.46 11.42
CA ASP A 24 -7.13 -15.78 11.76
C ASP A 24 -5.63 -15.78 12.09
N PHE A 25 -5.05 -14.61 12.40
CA PHE A 25 -3.62 -14.49 12.62
C PHE A 25 -3.14 -15.31 13.82
N GLN A 26 -2.22 -16.24 13.56
CA GLN A 26 -1.53 -17.03 14.56
C GLN A 26 -0.14 -16.47 14.78
N LYS A 27 0.10 -15.89 15.96
CA LYS A 27 1.41 -15.38 16.37
C LYS A 27 2.36 -16.55 16.59
N ASP A 28 3.48 -16.53 15.90
CA ASP A 28 4.55 -17.51 16.04
C ASP A 28 5.89 -16.85 15.66
N ILE A 29 6.64 -16.45 16.68
CA ILE A 29 7.87 -15.68 16.50
C ILE A 29 9.07 -16.62 16.45
N ARG A 30 9.74 -16.65 15.31
CA ARG A 30 10.94 -17.45 15.08
C ARG A 30 11.99 -16.65 14.34
N SER A 31 13.26 -16.81 14.72
CA SER A 31 14.37 -16.31 13.91
C SER A 31 14.41 -17.06 12.58
N VAL A 32 14.74 -16.36 11.51
CA VAL A 32 14.91 -16.95 10.18
C VAL A 32 16.34 -16.71 9.76
N ASP A 33 17.02 -17.78 9.35
CA ASP A 33 18.36 -17.70 8.85
C ASP A 33 18.38 -16.95 7.52
N ILE A 34 19.29 -15.99 7.42
CA ILE A 34 19.53 -15.24 6.20
C ILE A 34 20.93 -15.57 5.69
N HIS A 35 21.01 -16.06 4.46
CA HIS A 35 22.27 -16.35 3.80
C HIS A 35 22.52 -15.30 2.70
N ASP A 36 23.76 -14.82 2.61
CA ASP A 36 24.24 -13.98 1.50
C ASP A 36 23.43 -12.70 1.23
N GLN A 37 22.99 -12.00 2.28
CA GLN A 37 22.25 -10.74 2.14
C GLN A 37 23.14 -9.52 2.43
N LYS A 38 23.05 -8.50 1.58
CA LYS A 38 23.89 -7.30 1.68
C LYS A 38 23.28 -6.23 2.57
N ASN A 39 21.95 -6.13 2.61
CA ASN A 39 21.25 -5.04 3.28
C ASN A 39 20.47 -5.51 4.50
N ILE A 40 19.80 -6.66 4.45
CA ILE A 40 19.09 -7.25 5.59
C ILE A 40 20.11 -7.92 6.53
N GLN A 41 20.01 -7.59 7.81
CA GLN A 41 20.90 -8.07 8.88
C GLN A 41 20.27 -9.15 9.73
N LYS A 42 18.94 -9.10 9.92
CA LYS A 42 18.18 -10.11 10.67
C LYS A 42 16.79 -10.25 10.06
N ALA A 43 16.25 -11.46 10.10
CA ALA A 43 14.87 -11.75 9.73
C ALA A 43 14.17 -12.55 10.83
N PHE A 44 12.88 -12.29 11.01
CA PHE A 44 12.01 -13.03 11.91
C PHE A 44 10.69 -13.35 11.21
N SER A 45 10.22 -14.60 11.35
CA SER A 45 8.82 -14.92 11.15
C SER A 45 8.08 -14.44 12.38
N LEU A 46 6.97 -13.72 12.20
CA LEU A 46 6.13 -13.20 13.28
C LEU A 46 4.85 -14.02 13.46
N GLY A 47 4.45 -14.78 12.44
CA GLY A 47 3.25 -15.59 12.45
C GLY A 47 2.70 -15.83 11.06
N TYR A 48 1.50 -16.41 11.01
CA TYR A 48 0.87 -16.86 9.77
C TYR A 48 -0.65 -16.76 9.83
N SER A 49 -1.28 -16.61 8.67
CA SER A 49 -2.71 -16.73 8.45
C SER A 49 -2.98 -17.88 7.47
N SER A 50 -3.80 -18.82 7.90
CA SER A 50 -4.17 -20.00 7.11
C SER A 50 -5.22 -19.65 6.05
N GLU A 51 -6.18 -18.78 6.38
CA GLU A 51 -7.23 -18.34 5.46
C GLU A 51 -6.65 -17.55 4.27
N LEU A 52 -5.61 -16.75 4.50
CA LEU A 52 -4.97 -15.94 3.46
C LEU A 52 -3.74 -16.61 2.82
N GLU A 53 -3.30 -17.74 3.38
CA GLU A 53 -2.01 -18.38 3.10
C GLU A 53 -0.84 -17.39 3.19
N LEU A 54 -0.81 -16.58 4.25
CA LEU A 54 0.01 -15.39 4.34
C LEU A 54 0.93 -15.42 5.56
N SER A 55 2.24 -15.35 5.31
CA SER A 55 3.24 -15.23 6.38
C SER A 55 3.54 -13.76 6.71
N ILE A 56 3.83 -13.48 7.97
CA ILE A 56 4.27 -12.14 8.40
C ILE A 56 5.75 -12.22 8.74
N PHE A 57 6.57 -11.44 8.05
CA PHE A 57 8.00 -11.35 8.30
C PHE A 57 8.42 -9.96 8.72
N GLU A 58 9.42 -9.92 9.59
CA GLU A 58 10.10 -8.71 10.02
C GLU A 58 11.57 -8.78 9.58
N PHE A 59 12.07 -7.69 9.01
CA PHE A 59 13.42 -7.55 8.49
C PHE A 59 14.10 -6.31 9.07
N LEU A 60 15.16 -6.53 9.85
CA LEU A 60 16.08 -5.49 10.24
C LEU A 60 17.09 -5.28 9.12
N HIS A 61 17.18 -4.08 8.56
CA HIS A 61 18.15 -3.74 7.53
C HIS A 61 19.08 -2.59 7.94
N LYS A 62 20.17 -2.43 7.20
CA LYS A 62 21.10 -1.30 7.33
C LYS A 62 20.75 -0.20 6.33
N GLY A 63 20.98 1.06 6.72
CA GLY A 63 20.82 2.23 5.86
C GLY A 63 19.38 2.61 5.57
N SER A 64 19.17 3.34 4.49
CA SER A 64 17.88 3.96 4.16
C SER A 64 16.81 2.96 3.71
N THR A 65 15.61 3.14 4.26
CA THR A 65 14.36 2.45 3.91
C THR A 65 13.92 2.74 2.47
N GLU A 66 14.51 3.72 1.77
CA GLU A 66 14.20 4.02 0.36
C GLU A 66 14.75 2.97 -0.63
N LYS A 67 15.66 2.10 -0.21
CA LYS A 67 16.22 1.00 -1.02
C LYS A 67 15.24 -0.17 -1.23
N ARG A 68 13.94 0.13 -1.37
CA ARG A 68 12.84 -0.85 -1.42
C ARG A 68 13.05 -2.00 -2.41
N VAL A 69 13.60 -1.74 -3.60
CA VAL A 69 13.81 -2.80 -4.60
C VAL A 69 14.86 -3.81 -4.11
N ALA A 70 15.95 -3.34 -3.51
CA ALA A 70 17.00 -4.22 -2.99
C ALA A 70 16.51 -5.00 -1.77
N LEU A 71 15.86 -4.32 -0.82
CA LEU A 71 15.31 -4.93 0.39
C LEU A 71 14.26 -6.00 0.08
N THR A 72 13.29 -5.69 -0.79
CA THR A 72 12.26 -6.66 -1.15
C THR A 72 12.82 -7.83 -1.95
N LYS A 73 13.84 -7.63 -2.81
CA LYS A 73 14.51 -8.73 -3.51
C LYS A 73 15.20 -9.69 -2.52
N GLU A 74 15.90 -9.15 -1.53
CA GLU A 74 16.52 -9.94 -0.46
C GLU A 74 15.47 -10.68 0.38
N ALA A 75 14.36 -10.02 0.74
CA ALA A 75 13.26 -10.66 1.45
C ALA A 75 12.57 -11.77 0.63
N PHE A 76 12.50 -11.66 -0.70
CA PHE A 76 11.98 -12.72 -1.55
C PHE A 76 12.85 -13.98 -1.54
N ASN A 77 14.16 -13.87 -1.30
CA ASN A 77 14.99 -15.05 -1.10
C ASN A 77 14.57 -15.79 0.18
N VAL A 78 14.38 -15.05 1.28
CA VAL A 78 13.88 -15.60 2.55
C VAL A 78 12.52 -16.26 2.38
N LEU A 79 11.62 -15.60 1.64
CA LEU A 79 10.29 -16.11 1.35
C LEU A 79 10.36 -17.45 0.60
N ARG A 80 11.18 -17.53 -0.45
CA ARG A 80 11.40 -18.74 -1.24
C ARG A 80 11.95 -19.89 -0.39
N ASP A 81 12.95 -19.61 0.44
CA ASP A 81 13.62 -20.63 1.24
C ASP A 81 12.69 -21.18 2.35
N SER A 82 11.71 -20.38 2.78
CA SER A 82 10.63 -20.79 3.70
C SER A 82 9.46 -21.53 3.03
N GLY A 83 9.45 -21.69 1.71
CA GLY A 83 8.36 -22.35 0.97
C GLY A 83 7.05 -21.56 0.89
N ASN A 84 7.07 -20.28 1.29
CA ASN A 84 5.90 -19.42 1.29
C ASN A 84 5.79 -18.65 -0.03
N PHE A 85 4.55 -18.33 -0.44
CA PHE A 85 4.28 -17.61 -1.69
C PHE A 85 3.70 -16.23 -1.48
N LYS A 86 3.10 -15.96 -0.32
CA LYS A 86 2.50 -14.68 0.04
C LYS A 86 3.04 -14.28 1.41
N ALA A 87 3.45 -13.02 1.54
CA ALA A 87 3.85 -12.50 2.82
C ALA A 87 3.64 -11.00 2.96
N ILE A 88 3.50 -10.55 4.20
CA ILE A 88 3.72 -9.15 4.56
C ILE A 88 5.14 -9.04 5.11
N GLY A 89 5.95 -8.18 4.50
CA GLY A 89 7.28 -7.82 4.96
C GLY A 89 7.27 -6.47 5.66
N ILE A 90 7.71 -6.46 6.91
CA ILE A 90 7.96 -5.25 7.69
C ILE A 90 9.46 -4.97 7.67
N PHE A 91 9.86 -3.84 7.12
CA PHE A 91 11.27 -3.46 6.98
C PHE A 91 11.56 -2.25 7.86
N TYR A 92 12.50 -2.40 8.77
CA TYR A 92 12.90 -1.31 9.66
C TYR A 92 14.43 -1.27 9.80
N SER A 93 14.93 -0.12 10.18
CA SER A 93 16.35 0.15 10.38
C SER A 93 16.55 0.79 11.74
N LYS A 94 17.76 0.63 12.31
CA LYS A 94 18.19 1.43 13.46
C LYS A 94 18.68 2.82 13.04
N ASP A 95 18.98 2.99 11.75
CA ASP A 95 19.54 4.22 11.20
C ASP A 95 18.46 5.25 10.82
N THR A 96 17.20 4.83 10.72
CA THR A 96 16.07 5.67 10.30
C THR A 96 14.80 5.35 11.08
N ASP A 97 14.00 6.37 11.34
CA ASP A 97 12.73 6.23 12.05
C ASP A 97 11.59 5.73 11.15
N ASP A 98 11.73 5.93 9.84
CA ASP A 98 10.77 5.46 8.86
C ASP A 98 10.99 3.98 8.53
N TRP A 99 9.88 3.27 8.36
CA TRP A 99 9.81 1.84 8.14
C TRP A 99 8.81 1.53 7.02
N ARG A 100 8.88 0.31 6.48
CA ARG A 100 8.01 -0.10 5.36
C ARG A 100 7.13 -1.27 5.72
N PHE A 101 5.89 -1.19 5.25
CA PHE A 101 4.92 -2.26 5.29
C PHE A 101 4.60 -2.68 3.86
N SER A 102 4.98 -3.90 3.47
CA SER A 102 4.95 -4.32 2.08
C SER A 102 4.29 -5.67 1.89
N LEU A 103 3.42 -5.80 0.90
CA LEU A 103 2.85 -7.06 0.46
C LEU A 103 3.74 -7.68 -0.63
N MET A 104 4.24 -8.88 -0.35
CA MET A 104 5.13 -9.67 -1.19
C MET A 104 4.37 -10.88 -1.71
N ILE A 105 4.35 -11.06 -3.02
CA ILE A 105 3.66 -12.19 -3.68
C ILE A 105 4.63 -12.82 -4.67
N ALA A 106 4.87 -14.11 -4.55
CA ALA A 106 5.60 -14.93 -5.49
C ALA A 106 4.60 -15.88 -6.17
N THR A 107 4.47 -15.80 -7.48
CA THR A 107 3.56 -16.64 -8.26
C THR A 107 4.37 -17.59 -9.14
N PRO A 108 4.21 -18.92 -8.99
CA PRO A 108 4.82 -19.88 -9.90
C PRO A 108 4.13 -19.82 -11.28
N VAL A 109 4.92 -19.63 -12.34
CA VAL A 109 4.45 -19.59 -13.73
C VAL A 109 5.29 -20.56 -14.54
N VAL A 110 4.65 -21.40 -15.35
CA VAL A 110 5.33 -22.29 -16.29
C VAL A 110 5.72 -21.47 -17.53
N ASN A 111 7.01 -21.48 -17.87
CA ASN A 111 7.47 -20.84 -19.09
C ASN A 111 7.20 -21.72 -20.33
N GLU A 112 7.38 -21.16 -21.52
CA GLU A 112 7.20 -21.85 -22.81
C GLU A 112 8.06 -23.12 -22.97
N LYS A 113 9.10 -23.28 -22.14
CA LYS A 113 10.01 -24.44 -22.13
C LYS A 113 9.66 -25.46 -21.05
N GLY A 114 8.48 -25.37 -20.44
CA GLY A 114 8.01 -26.27 -19.39
C GLY A 114 8.70 -26.11 -18.03
N LYS A 115 9.53 -25.08 -17.83
CA LYS A 115 10.19 -24.81 -16.54
C LYS A 115 9.35 -23.86 -15.68
N VAL A 116 9.22 -24.19 -14.39
CA VAL A 116 8.57 -23.32 -13.40
C VAL A 116 9.49 -22.14 -13.07
N LYS A 117 8.97 -20.92 -13.21
CA LYS A 117 9.63 -19.67 -12.84
C LYS A 117 8.77 -18.93 -11.83
N MET A 118 9.39 -18.37 -10.79
CA MET A 118 8.70 -17.48 -9.85
C MET A 118 8.61 -16.06 -10.42
N VAL A 119 7.40 -15.53 -10.52
CA VAL A 119 7.13 -14.12 -10.82
C VAL A 119 6.87 -13.39 -9.51
N LEU A 120 7.64 -12.35 -9.24
CA LEU A 120 7.57 -11.59 -7.98
C LEU A 120 6.71 -10.34 -8.15
N SER A 121 5.95 -9.97 -7.11
CA SER A 121 5.19 -8.72 -7.08
C SER A 121 6.12 -7.52 -7.15
N ASN A 122 5.64 -6.44 -7.78
CA ASN A 122 6.44 -5.23 -7.94
C ASN A 122 6.61 -4.51 -6.59
N PRO A 123 7.85 -4.40 -6.05
CA PRO A 123 8.09 -3.75 -4.76
C PRO A 123 7.67 -2.27 -4.71
N LYS A 124 7.55 -1.61 -5.87
CA LYS A 124 7.13 -0.22 -5.95
C LYS A 124 5.60 -0.04 -5.85
N ARG A 125 4.81 -1.10 -6.06
CA ARG A 125 3.34 -1.02 -6.14
C ARG A 125 2.61 -1.50 -4.90
N TYR A 126 3.28 -2.29 -4.07
CA TYR A 126 2.69 -2.97 -2.92
C TYR A 126 3.44 -2.67 -1.62
N SER A 127 3.96 -1.44 -1.48
CA SER A 127 4.77 -1.04 -0.33
C SER A 127 4.42 0.37 0.12
N PHE A 128 4.07 0.52 1.39
CA PHE A 128 3.87 1.81 2.03
C PHE A 128 5.08 2.17 2.90
N LEU A 129 5.53 3.41 2.79
CA LEU A 129 6.45 4.03 3.75
C LEU A 129 5.62 4.57 4.92
N LEU A 130 6.04 4.27 6.13
CA LEU A 130 5.41 4.63 7.40
C LEU A 130 6.47 5.21 8.33
N GLY A 131 6.05 5.81 9.43
CA GLY A 131 6.93 6.50 10.38
C GLY A 131 6.80 8.02 10.36
N PRO A 132 7.61 8.71 11.17
CA PRO A 132 7.41 10.13 11.48
C PRO A 132 7.48 11.06 10.27
N ASN A 133 8.26 10.70 9.24
CA ASN A 133 8.45 11.54 8.06
C ASN A 133 7.59 11.08 6.87
N ALA A 134 6.76 10.06 7.05
CA ALA A 134 5.97 9.47 5.98
C ALA A 134 4.58 10.10 5.84
N LYS A 135 4.08 10.17 4.60
CA LYS A 135 2.68 10.55 4.32
C LYS A 135 1.76 9.34 4.55
N VAL A 136 1.20 9.24 5.75
CA VAL A 136 0.47 8.02 6.18
C VAL A 136 -1.05 8.03 5.92
N ASN A 137 -1.62 9.11 5.40
CA ASN A 137 -3.08 9.22 5.20
C ASN A 137 -3.64 8.06 4.36
N THR A 138 -2.94 7.70 3.29
CA THR A 138 -3.31 6.58 2.42
C THR A 138 -3.26 5.25 3.16
N PRO A 139 -2.12 4.78 3.70
CA PRO A 139 -2.10 3.50 4.42
C PRO A 139 -3.05 3.48 5.61
N THR A 140 -3.26 4.58 6.34
CA THR A 140 -4.28 4.65 7.40
C THR A 140 -5.69 4.42 6.83
N LYS A 141 -6.07 5.09 5.74
CA LYS A 141 -7.38 4.90 5.11
C LYS A 141 -7.61 3.46 4.65
N PHE A 142 -6.63 2.86 3.98
CA PHE A 142 -6.79 1.55 3.35
C PHE A 142 -6.55 0.36 4.28
N LEU A 143 -5.65 0.49 5.26
CA LEU A 143 -5.27 -0.62 6.15
C LEU A 143 -5.92 -0.54 7.52
N ILE A 144 -6.27 0.66 8.01
CA ILE A 144 -6.86 0.84 9.35
C ILE A 144 -8.36 1.11 9.23
N THR A 145 -8.76 2.15 8.49
CA THR A 145 -10.18 2.60 8.46
C THR A 145 -11.12 1.57 7.84
N LYS A 146 -10.63 0.76 6.89
CA LYS A 146 -11.42 -0.32 6.26
C LYS A 146 -11.59 -1.57 7.16
N GLY A 147 -10.99 -1.61 8.35
CA GLY A 147 -11.10 -2.72 9.30
C GLY A 147 -10.43 -4.00 8.81
N GLU A 148 -10.91 -5.15 9.29
CA GLU A 148 -10.34 -6.47 9.00
C GLU A 148 -10.38 -6.83 7.51
N ILE A 149 -9.35 -7.55 7.08
CA ILE A 149 -9.23 -8.12 5.74
C ILE A 149 -10.26 -9.23 5.56
N GLN A 150 -11.02 -9.16 4.47
CA GLN A 150 -12.07 -10.16 4.17
C GLN A 150 -11.53 -11.36 3.40
N ASN A 151 -10.58 -11.14 2.51
CA ASN A 151 -9.92 -12.17 1.69
C ASN A 151 -8.62 -11.63 1.09
N PHE A 152 -7.89 -12.47 0.37
CA PHE A 152 -6.60 -12.08 -0.21
C PHE A 152 -6.72 -11.00 -1.30
N ASP A 153 -7.79 -10.99 -2.09
CA ASP A 153 -7.99 -9.96 -3.11
C ASP A 153 -8.23 -8.58 -2.47
N ASP A 154 -9.02 -8.51 -1.39
CA ASP A 154 -9.20 -7.31 -0.57
C ASP A 154 -7.85 -6.82 0.00
N LEU A 155 -7.03 -7.73 0.55
CA LEU A 155 -5.67 -7.38 1.00
C LEU A 155 -4.82 -6.80 -0.14
N LYS A 156 -4.81 -7.47 -1.29
CA LYS A 156 -4.03 -7.06 -2.45
C LYS A 156 -4.46 -5.70 -2.98
N GLU A 157 -5.76 -5.41 -3.02
CA GLU A 157 -6.29 -4.12 -3.43
C GLU A 157 -5.91 -3.00 -2.46
N ARG A 158 -5.97 -3.24 -1.15
CA ARG A 158 -5.58 -2.25 -0.13
C ARG A 158 -4.11 -1.86 -0.19
N PHE A 159 -3.23 -2.77 -0.61
CA PHE A 159 -1.81 -2.48 -0.85
C PHE A 159 -1.51 -1.93 -2.25
N SER A 160 -2.42 -2.07 -3.21
CA SER A 160 -2.16 -1.69 -4.59
C SER A 160 -2.18 -0.17 -4.77
N ILE A 161 -1.00 0.43 -4.91
CA ILE A 161 -0.85 1.87 -5.17
C ILE A 161 -1.59 2.29 -6.45
N GLU A 162 -1.73 1.42 -7.44
CA GLU A 162 -2.50 1.74 -8.65
C GLU A 162 -4.00 1.89 -8.36
N VAL A 163 -4.57 1.02 -7.53
CA VAL A 163 -5.99 1.11 -7.13
C VAL A 163 -6.20 2.36 -6.30
N VAL A 164 -5.29 2.63 -5.36
CA VAL A 164 -5.26 3.88 -4.58
C VAL A 164 -5.23 5.10 -5.49
N ASN A 165 -4.33 5.12 -6.49
CA ASN A 165 -4.21 6.24 -7.42
C ASN A 165 -5.46 6.41 -8.28
N LYS A 166 -6.07 5.31 -8.74
CA LYS A 166 -7.34 5.36 -9.48
C LYS A 166 -8.46 5.96 -8.64
N GLU A 167 -8.60 5.54 -7.38
CA GLU A 167 -9.56 6.15 -6.45
C GLU A 167 -9.27 7.63 -6.21
N PHE A 168 -8.00 7.99 -6.02
CA PHE A 168 -7.57 9.38 -5.85
C PHE A 168 -7.99 10.24 -7.04
N TYR A 169 -7.64 9.86 -8.27
CA TYR A 169 -8.01 10.62 -9.47
C TYR A 169 -9.53 10.63 -9.72
N LYS A 170 -10.24 9.58 -9.32
CA LYS A 170 -11.71 9.55 -9.38
C LYS A 170 -12.34 10.59 -8.45
N GLU A 171 -11.83 10.74 -7.23
CA GLU A 171 -12.28 11.79 -6.31
C GLU A 171 -11.92 13.18 -6.84
N ILE A 172 -10.72 13.37 -7.43
CA ILE A 172 -10.38 14.64 -8.09
C ILE A 172 -11.34 14.96 -9.24
N SER A 173 -11.68 13.98 -10.07
CA SER A 173 -12.65 14.15 -11.15
C SER A 173 -14.04 14.54 -10.62
N LYS A 174 -14.47 13.94 -9.51
CA LYS A 174 -15.72 14.30 -8.84
C LYS A 174 -15.69 15.74 -8.33
N LEU A 175 -14.63 16.15 -7.63
CA LEU A 175 -14.45 17.51 -7.13
C LEU A 175 -14.42 18.53 -8.26
N PHE A 176 -13.76 18.21 -9.37
CA PHE A 176 -13.77 19.04 -10.57
C PHE A 176 -15.18 19.27 -11.09
N ILE A 177 -15.99 18.20 -11.26
CA ILE A 177 -17.37 18.30 -11.73
C ILE A 177 -18.23 19.12 -10.77
N GLN A 178 -18.05 18.95 -9.46
CA GLN A 178 -18.74 19.78 -8.45
C GLN A 178 -18.34 21.27 -8.56
N LEU A 179 -17.08 21.54 -8.83
CA LEU A 179 -16.55 22.90 -8.91
C LEU A 179 -17.07 23.63 -10.15
N VAL A 180 -16.97 23.02 -11.34
CA VAL A 180 -17.32 23.68 -12.61
C VAL A 180 -18.78 23.50 -13.02
N GLY A 181 -19.46 22.51 -12.44
CA GLY A 181 -20.79 22.06 -12.83
C GLY A 181 -20.74 20.96 -13.89
N GLY A 182 -21.76 20.10 -13.94
CA GLY A 182 -21.85 19.02 -14.93
C GLY A 182 -22.54 17.77 -14.42
N THR A 183 -22.51 16.71 -15.23
CA THR A 183 -23.18 15.44 -14.89
C THR A 183 -22.14 14.36 -14.57
N LEU A 184 -22.23 13.79 -13.38
CA LEU A 184 -21.46 12.60 -13.01
C LEU A 184 -22.32 11.35 -13.25
N ARG A 185 -21.83 10.42 -14.06
CA ARG A 185 -22.45 9.10 -14.21
C ARG A 185 -21.89 8.14 -13.18
N LYS A 186 -22.75 7.61 -12.32
CA LYS A 186 -22.41 6.55 -11.36
C LYS A 186 -23.26 5.32 -11.70
N GLY A 187 -22.76 4.49 -12.61
CA GLY A 187 -23.51 3.36 -13.16
C GLY A 187 -24.71 3.81 -14.00
N LYS A 188 -25.92 3.38 -13.64
CA LYS A 188 -27.18 3.79 -14.31
C LYS A 188 -27.70 5.16 -13.85
N ASN A 189 -27.20 5.69 -12.73
CA ASN A 189 -27.67 6.96 -12.17
C ASN A 189 -26.84 8.14 -12.70
N LYS A 190 -27.52 9.24 -13.01
CA LYS A 190 -26.92 10.53 -13.37
C LYS A 190 -27.14 11.50 -12.22
N GLU A 191 -26.06 12.01 -11.65
CA GLU A 191 -26.11 13.12 -10.70
C GLU A 191 -25.69 14.39 -11.41
N GLU A 192 -26.53 15.41 -11.34
CA GLU A 192 -26.25 16.71 -11.94
C GLU A 192 -25.82 17.71 -10.87
N TYR A 193 -24.67 18.34 -11.09
CA TYR A 193 -24.06 19.28 -10.17
C TYR A 193 -24.11 20.69 -10.74
N LYS A 194 -24.61 21.63 -9.95
CA LYS A 194 -24.52 23.06 -10.26
C LYS A 194 -23.10 23.55 -9.98
N ALA A 195 -22.62 24.47 -10.83
CA ALA A 195 -21.30 25.06 -10.69
C ALA A 195 -21.16 25.83 -9.36
N LEU A 196 -20.16 25.46 -8.56
CA LEU A 196 -19.79 26.18 -7.33
C LEU A 196 -18.81 27.33 -7.61
N LEU A 197 -17.96 27.19 -8.63
CA LEU A 197 -16.99 28.20 -9.02
C LEU A 197 -17.68 29.37 -9.72
N LYS A 198 -17.49 30.57 -9.15
CA LYS A 198 -17.94 31.83 -9.73
C LYS A 198 -16.72 32.70 -10.03
N LEU A 199 -16.51 33.01 -11.30
CA LEU A 199 -15.40 33.86 -11.74
C LEU A 199 -15.94 35.21 -12.26
N PRO A 200 -15.29 36.34 -11.92
CA PRO A 200 -15.72 37.65 -12.40
C PRO A 200 -15.74 37.68 -13.93
N ARG A 201 -16.86 38.12 -14.52
CA ARG A 201 -17.03 38.28 -15.98
C ARG A 201 -16.84 37.00 -16.81
N VAL A 202 -16.91 35.82 -16.18
CA VAL A 202 -16.82 34.53 -16.86
C VAL A 202 -18.12 33.78 -16.63
N LYS A 203 -18.71 33.26 -17.71
CA LYS A 203 -19.94 32.46 -17.62
C LYS A 203 -19.64 31.14 -16.90
N ASP A 204 -20.57 30.72 -16.03
CA ASP A 204 -20.51 29.41 -15.40
C ASP A 204 -20.40 28.30 -16.44
N ASN A 205 -19.70 27.22 -16.07
CA ASN A 205 -19.54 26.03 -16.91
C ASN A 205 -18.88 26.30 -18.28
N SER A 206 -18.26 27.47 -18.47
CA SER A 206 -17.50 27.81 -19.67
C SER A 206 -16.15 27.10 -19.71
N GLN A 207 -15.56 26.99 -20.91
CA GLN A 207 -14.21 26.47 -21.08
C GLN A 207 -13.19 27.23 -20.22
N THR A 208 -13.30 28.55 -20.12
CA THR A 208 -12.41 29.37 -19.27
C THR A 208 -12.51 28.98 -17.79
N ALA A 209 -13.73 28.73 -17.28
CA ALA A 209 -13.92 28.27 -15.90
C ALA A 209 -13.35 26.86 -15.68
N GLN A 210 -13.49 25.97 -16.67
CA GLN A 210 -12.94 24.62 -16.63
C GLN A 210 -11.40 24.63 -16.63
N GLU A 211 -10.77 25.39 -17.53
CA GLU A 211 -9.31 25.54 -17.58
C GLU A 211 -8.75 26.14 -16.29
N PHE A 212 -9.43 27.14 -15.73
CA PHE A 212 -9.07 27.71 -14.42
C PHE A 212 -9.14 26.64 -13.32
N ALA A 213 -10.23 25.86 -13.26
CA ALA A 213 -10.41 24.80 -12.27
C ALA A 213 -9.33 23.72 -12.38
N VAL A 214 -8.96 23.29 -13.60
CA VAL A 214 -7.87 22.33 -13.82
C VAL A 214 -6.54 22.87 -13.27
N ARG A 215 -6.21 24.14 -13.57
CA ARG A 215 -4.99 24.78 -13.08
C ARG A 215 -4.99 24.95 -11.56
N LEU A 216 -6.13 25.31 -10.97
CA LEU A 216 -6.29 25.46 -9.53
C LEU A 216 -6.07 24.12 -8.82
N ILE A 217 -6.77 23.07 -9.25
CA ILE A 217 -6.63 21.72 -8.69
C ILE A 217 -5.19 21.23 -8.84
N GLY A 218 -4.59 21.42 -10.02
CA GLY A 218 -3.20 21.05 -10.27
C GLY A 218 -2.22 21.66 -9.26
N ARG A 219 -2.32 22.98 -9.02
CA ARG A 219 -1.45 23.69 -8.06
C ARG A 219 -1.70 23.38 -6.59
N LEU A 220 -2.88 22.86 -6.24
CA LEU A 220 -3.19 22.45 -4.87
C LEU A 220 -2.61 21.07 -4.55
N ILE A 221 -2.44 20.22 -5.56
CA ILE A 221 -2.04 18.81 -5.41
C ILE A 221 -0.54 18.60 -5.67
N PHE A 222 0.02 19.31 -6.67
CA PHE A 222 1.39 19.16 -7.16
C PHE A 222 2.21 20.43 -6.93
#